data_AF-A0A088T2P0-F1
#
_entry.id   AF-A0A088T2P0-F1
#
_cell.length_a   1.000
_cell.length_b   1.000
_cell.length_c   1.000
_cell.angle_alpha   90.00
_cell.angle_beta   90.00
_cell.angle_gamma   90.00
#
_symmetry.space_group_name_H-M   'P 1'
#
loop_
_entity.id
_entity.type
_entity.pdbx_description
1 polymer ?
#
loop_
_entity_poly.entity_id
_entity_poly.type
_entity_poly.pdbx_seq_one_letter_code
_entity_poly.pdbx_strand_id
1 'polypeptide(L)'
;MKKINILEEVKRLNECYLEYLKEIKNIVDYEIKFDKTNANNYMRQFINENTTNDVHLLDEALKQNKEVEFLHIYAKTNIKMMLKDFIENLETSFYALDKRRLSSGFTLSRKPIQDTLFYFEQLLIDHISFTRDLLQGKVISIEEKHKLLINKRNDVLSNIKKMNTTSFMNNEKIEQIYKIRFDNNYLGGLNFFWQKGNHLFTTRGDAYKTVRADMNFVFSMKEDEDVYLEAYYHNLYYMLEYSMFILLELTTKTFSIVRKNTSEFIEKVRKITKEHNEYLLKFDKANKIGIV
;
A
#
# COMPACT_ATOMS: atom_id res chain seq x y z
N MET A 1 12.49 2.80 35.40
CA MET A 1 11.68 2.54 34.18
C MET A 1 12.58 2.72 32.97
N LYS A 2 12.71 1.73 32.08
CA LYS A 2 13.38 1.94 30.79
C LYS A 2 12.55 2.96 30.00
N LYS A 3 13.16 4.05 29.54
CA LYS A 3 12.55 4.94 28.53
C LYS A 3 12.27 4.06 27.31
N ILE A 4 10.99 3.84 27.00
CA ILE A 4 10.61 3.19 25.74
C ILE A 4 11.03 4.15 24.64
N ASN A 5 11.90 3.72 23.73
CA ASN A 5 12.19 4.49 22.52
C ASN A 5 10.98 4.33 21.58
N ILE A 6 10.11 5.33 21.61
CA ILE A 6 8.81 5.39 20.92
C ILE A 6 8.98 5.09 19.42
N LEU A 7 9.99 5.70 18.81
CA LEU A 7 10.31 5.49 17.39
C LEU A 7 10.71 4.04 17.08
N GLU A 8 11.51 3.40 17.94
CA GLU A 8 11.94 2.00 17.72
C GLU A 8 10.76 1.04 17.76
N GLU A 9 9.79 1.25 18.66
CA GLU A 9 8.63 0.36 18.76
C GLU A 9 7.70 0.48 17.55
N VAL A 10 7.41 1.70 17.08
CA VAL A 10 6.58 1.89 15.88
C VAL A 10 7.29 1.37 14.62
N LYS A 11 8.62 1.53 14.52
CA LYS A 11 9.42 0.90 13.47
C LYS A 11 9.28 -0.63 13.48
N ARG A 12 9.46 -1.26 14.64
CA ARG A 12 9.31 -2.71 14.81
C ARG A 12 7.94 -3.20 14.34
N LEU A 13 6.86 -2.50 14.70
CA LEU A 13 5.50 -2.85 14.27
C LEU A 13 5.33 -2.76 12.75
N ASN A 14 5.89 -1.72 12.11
CA ASN A 14 5.89 -1.56 10.66
C ASN A 14 6.67 -2.68 9.96
N GLU A 15 7.82 -3.08 10.50
CA GLU A 15 8.60 -4.22 10.00
C GLU A 15 7.81 -5.53 10.10
N CYS A 16 7.07 -5.76 11.17
CA CYS A 16 6.23 -6.95 11.29
C CYS A 16 5.15 -7.01 10.19
N TYR A 17 4.53 -5.88 9.82
CA TYR A 17 3.61 -5.86 8.66
C TYR A 17 4.33 -6.17 7.35
N LEU A 18 5.53 -5.63 7.16
CA LEU A 18 6.32 -5.89 5.95
C LEU A 18 6.70 -7.37 5.83
N GLU A 19 7.03 -8.04 6.93
CA GLU A 19 7.26 -9.48 6.95
C GLU A 19 6.00 -10.29 6.58
N TYR A 20 4.83 -9.90 7.07
CA TYR A 20 3.58 -10.57 6.69
C TYR A 20 3.23 -10.36 5.21
N LEU A 21 3.53 -9.19 4.64
CA LEU A 21 3.41 -8.96 3.20
C LEU A 21 4.34 -9.89 2.41
N LYS A 22 5.58 -10.10 2.87
CA LYS A 22 6.52 -11.04 2.25
C LYS A 22 6.02 -12.47 2.31
N GLU A 23 5.43 -12.90 3.42
CA GLU A 23 4.79 -14.21 3.54
C GLU A 23 3.66 -14.39 2.50
N ILE A 24 2.75 -13.41 2.38
CA ILE A 24 1.69 -13.42 1.35
C ILE A 24 2.30 -13.50 -0.06
N LYS A 25 3.31 -12.67 -0.35
CA LYS A 25 4.02 -12.68 -1.64
C LYS A 25 4.61 -14.05 -1.94
N ASN A 26 5.24 -14.71 -0.96
CA ASN A 26 5.86 -16.02 -1.14
C ASN A 26 4.80 -17.10 -1.45
N ILE A 27 3.63 -17.04 -0.81
CA ILE A 27 2.51 -17.95 -1.12
C ILE A 27 1.97 -17.68 -2.52
N VAL A 28 1.78 -16.42 -2.91
CA VAL A 28 1.35 -16.04 -4.26
C VAL A 28 2.36 -16.49 -5.32
N ASP A 29 3.66 -16.32 -5.05
CA ASP A 29 4.74 -16.79 -5.92
C ASP A 29 4.71 -18.32 -6.06
N TYR A 30 4.47 -19.04 -4.97
CA TYR A 30 4.34 -20.49 -4.96
C TYR A 30 3.12 -20.96 -5.74
N GLU A 31 1.94 -20.37 -5.49
CA GLU A 31 0.70 -20.73 -6.20
C GLU A 31 0.85 -20.48 -7.69
N ILE A 32 1.36 -19.31 -8.10
CA ILE A 32 1.58 -19.02 -9.53
C ILE A 32 2.64 -19.95 -10.12
N LYS A 33 3.66 -20.38 -9.36
CA LYS A 33 4.64 -21.38 -9.80
C LYS A 33 4.01 -22.76 -10.02
N PHE A 34 3.07 -23.16 -9.17
CA PHE A 34 2.34 -24.44 -9.28
C PHE A 34 1.29 -24.40 -10.38
N ASP A 35 0.61 -23.26 -10.55
CA ASP A 35 -0.33 -22.99 -11.63
C ASP A 35 0.37 -22.93 -13.01
N LYS A 36 1.71 -22.85 -13.05
CA LYS A 36 2.49 -22.80 -14.32
C LYS A 36 2.33 -24.02 -15.20
N THR A 37 1.89 -25.15 -14.67
CA THR A 37 1.60 -26.32 -15.51
C THR A 37 0.46 -26.01 -16.50
N ASN A 38 -0.45 -25.08 -16.17
CA ASN A 38 -1.60 -24.72 -17.02
C ASN A 38 -1.65 -23.22 -17.43
N ALA A 39 -1.56 -22.26 -16.49
CA ALA A 39 -1.84 -20.84 -16.77
C ALA A 39 -0.69 -20.07 -17.44
N ASN A 40 0.57 -20.35 -17.08
CA ASN A 40 1.73 -19.72 -17.73
C ASN A 40 2.02 -20.31 -19.11
N ASN A 41 1.65 -21.57 -19.36
CA ASN A 41 1.70 -22.15 -20.69
C ASN A 41 0.65 -21.47 -21.59
N TYR A 42 -0.56 -21.20 -21.07
CA TYR A 42 -1.57 -20.43 -21.77
C TYR A 42 -1.09 -19.00 -22.09
N MET A 43 -0.62 -18.23 -21.10
CA MET A 43 -0.11 -16.87 -21.33
C MET A 43 1.12 -16.84 -22.24
N ARG A 44 2.04 -17.80 -22.12
CA ARG A 44 3.23 -17.89 -22.99
C ARG A 44 2.92 -18.39 -24.39
N GLN A 45 2.01 -19.35 -24.57
CA GLN A 45 1.49 -19.70 -25.90
C GLN A 45 0.83 -18.48 -26.52
N PHE A 46 -0.04 -17.82 -25.75
CA PHE A 46 -0.79 -16.66 -26.21
C PHE A 46 0.11 -15.46 -26.57
N ILE A 47 1.20 -15.24 -25.82
CA ILE A 47 2.23 -14.25 -26.16
C ILE A 47 3.09 -14.73 -27.34
N ASN A 48 3.64 -15.95 -27.31
CA ASN A 48 4.58 -16.43 -28.33
C ASN A 48 3.94 -16.69 -29.70
N GLU A 49 2.67 -17.10 -29.76
CA GLU A 49 1.93 -17.34 -31.01
C GLU A 49 1.52 -16.03 -31.70
N ASN A 50 1.47 -14.91 -30.97
CA ASN A 50 0.95 -13.62 -31.45
C ASN A 50 1.96 -12.45 -31.44
N THR A 51 3.22 -12.68 -31.04
CA THR A 51 4.28 -11.65 -30.99
C THR A 51 4.82 -11.17 -32.35
N THR A 52 4.24 -11.59 -33.48
CA THR A 52 4.74 -11.20 -34.81
C THR A 52 3.97 -10.06 -35.48
N ASN A 53 2.82 -9.64 -34.94
CA ASN A 53 2.04 -8.51 -35.45
C ASN A 53 1.55 -7.64 -34.29
N ASP A 54 1.28 -6.36 -34.53
CA ASP A 54 0.70 -5.36 -33.60
C ASP A 54 -0.71 -5.72 -33.07
N VAL A 55 -1.03 -7.00 -32.90
CA VAL A 55 -2.30 -7.50 -32.38
C VAL A 55 -2.30 -7.36 -30.86
N HIS A 56 -3.21 -6.55 -30.36
CA HIS A 56 -3.40 -6.37 -28.93
C HIS A 56 -3.87 -7.70 -28.29
N LEU A 57 -3.20 -8.17 -27.24
CA LEU A 57 -3.50 -9.47 -26.60
C LEU A 57 -4.97 -9.64 -26.21
N LEU A 58 -5.67 -8.55 -25.87
CA LEU A 58 -7.10 -8.58 -25.59
C LEU A 58 -7.96 -8.94 -26.82
N ASP A 59 -7.59 -8.46 -28.01
CA ASP A 59 -8.34 -8.65 -29.25
C ASP A 59 -8.33 -10.12 -29.68
N GLU A 60 -7.21 -10.81 -29.44
CA GLU A 60 -7.09 -12.23 -29.74
C GLU A 60 -7.89 -13.10 -28.74
N ALA A 61 -7.97 -12.68 -27.48
CA ALA A 61 -8.76 -13.38 -26.47
C ALA A 61 -10.26 -13.23 -26.76
N LEU A 62 -10.66 -12.06 -27.28
CA LEU A 62 -12.01 -11.79 -27.77
C LEU A 62 -12.37 -12.69 -28.94
N LYS A 63 -11.51 -12.83 -29.95
CA LYS A 63 -11.74 -13.74 -31.10
C LYS A 63 -11.95 -15.20 -30.69
N GLN A 64 -11.27 -15.63 -29.63
CA GLN A 64 -11.34 -17.00 -29.13
C GLN A 64 -12.45 -17.23 -28.08
N ASN A 65 -13.27 -16.21 -27.77
CA ASN A 65 -14.26 -16.25 -26.67
C ASN A 65 -13.66 -16.60 -25.30
N LYS A 66 -12.40 -16.20 -25.05
CA LYS A 66 -11.64 -16.47 -23.81
C LYS A 66 -11.24 -15.21 -23.04
N GLU A 67 -11.90 -14.09 -23.32
CA GLU A 67 -11.62 -12.79 -22.72
C GLU A 67 -11.60 -12.86 -21.18
N VAL A 68 -12.62 -13.43 -20.56
CA VAL A 68 -12.74 -13.48 -19.09
C VAL A 68 -11.60 -14.28 -18.45
N GLU A 69 -11.26 -15.44 -19.01
CA GLU A 69 -10.14 -16.26 -18.55
C GLU A 69 -8.81 -15.49 -18.67
N PHE A 70 -8.58 -14.84 -19.81
CA PHE A 70 -7.41 -14.00 -20.04
C PHE A 70 -7.32 -12.86 -19.01
N LEU A 71 -8.42 -12.14 -18.76
CA LEU A 71 -8.47 -11.06 -17.78
C LEU A 71 -8.16 -11.56 -16.36
N HIS A 72 -8.63 -12.75 -15.98
CA HIS A 72 -8.28 -13.37 -14.70
C HIS A 72 -6.78 -13.68 -14.58
N ILE A 73 -6.17 -14.28 -15.60
CA ILE A 73 -4.74 -14.63 -15.61
C ILE A 73 -3.88 -13.36 -15.60
N TYR A 74 -4.27 -12.35 -16.38
CA TYR A 74 -3.59 -11.07 -16.44
C TYR A 74 -3.67 -10.34 -15.08
N ALA A 75 -4.84 -10.31 -14.45
CA ALA A 75 -5.01 -9.75 -13.11
C ALA A 75 -4.12 -10.47 -12.06
N LYS A 76 -4.09 -11.81 -12.05
CA LYS A 76 -3.21 -12.60 -11.16
C LYS A 76 -1.75 -12.22 -11.33
N THR A 77 -1.30 -12.11 -12.58
CA THR A 77 0.09 -11.74 -12.92
C THR A 77 0.42 -10.35 -12.42
N ASN A 78 -0.47 -9.39 -12.65
CA ASN A 78 -0.28 -8.01 -12.18
C ASN A 78 -0.26 -7.92 -10.66
N ILE A 79 -1.18 -8.59 -9.96
CA ILE A 79 -1.19 -8.61 -8.49
C ILE A 79 0.17 -9.07 -7.95
N LYS A 80 0.72 -10.16 -8.50
CA LYS A 80 2.04 -10.67 -8.12
C LYS A 80 3.16 -9.66 -8.37
N MET A 81 3.23 -9.09 -9.58
CA MET A 81 4.30 -8.15 -9.93
C MET A 81 4.23 -6.87 -9.12
N MET A 82 3.02 -6.34 -8.93
CA MET A 82 2.77 -5.14 -8.14
C MET A 82 3.04 -5.38 -6.65
N LEU A 83 2.71 -6.56 -6.11
CA LEU A 83 3.02 -6.91 -4.72
C LEU A 83 4.53 -6.98 -4.49
N LYS A 84 5.28 -7.53 -5.45
CA LYS A 84 6.74 -7.52 -5.43
C LYS A 84 7.29 -6.09 -5.41
N ASP A 85 6.88 -5.25 -6.37
CA ASP A 85 7.31 -3.85 -6.44
C ASP A 85 6.91 -3.06 -5.17
N PHE A 86 5.71 -3.31 -4.63
CA PHE A 86 5.23 -2.70 -3.38
C PHE A 86 6.18 -2.97 -2.21
N ILE A 87 6.57 -4.23 -2.02
CA ILE A 87 7.45 -4.67 -0.92
C ILE A 87 8.87 -4.12 -1.12
N GLU A 88 9.43 -4.24 -2.32
CA GLU A 88 10.80 -3.78 -2.62
C GLU A 88 10.97 -2.26 -2.41
N ASN A 89 9.96 -1.46 -2.79
CA ASN A 89 9.98 -0.02 -2.53
C ASN A 89 9.89 0.31 -1.03
N LEU A 90 9.07 -0.42 -0.26
CA LEU A 90 8.98 -0.24 1.19
C LEU A 90 10.27 -0.64 1.90
N GLU A 91 10.88 -1.78 1.54
CA GLU A 91 12.17 -2.20 2.10
C GLU A 91 13.26 -1.16 1.84
N THR A 92 13.35 -0.67 0.61
CA THR A 92 14.32 0.35 0.23
C THR A 92 14.06 1.66 0.95
N SER A 93 12.78 2.02 1.13
CA SER A 93 12.38 3.18 1.93
C SER A 93 12.84 3.04 3.38
N PHE A 94 12.58 1.90 4.04
CA PHE A 94 12.94 1.69 5.45
C PHE A 94 14.44 1.72 5.63
N TYR A 95 15.18 1.04 4.74
CA TYR A 95 16.64 1.08 4.73
C TYR A 95 17.18 2.50 4.60
N ALA A 96 16.61 3.34 3.72
CA ALA A 96 17.03 4.72 3.58
C ALA A 96 16.74 5.54 4.86
N LEU A 97 15.57 5.35 5.47
CA LEU A 97 15.17 6.05 6.70
C LEU A 97 16.02 5.65 7.91
N ASP A 98 16.43 4.39 8.01
CA ASP A 98 17.37 3.92 9.05
C ASP A 98 18.76 4.54 8.89
N LYS A 99 19.13 4.91 7.66
CA LYS A 99 20.33 5.70 7.36
C LYS A 99 20.11 7.21 7.41
N ARG A 100 18.98 7.67 7.96
CA ARG A 100 18.58 9.09 8.04
C ARG A 100 18.48 9.81 6.69
N ARG A 101 18.33 9.08 5.59
CA ARG A 101 18.15 9.64 4.24
C ARG A 101 16.68 9.97 4.01
N LEU A 102 16.17 10.98 4.71
CA LEU A 102 14.74 11.32 4.76
C LEU A 102 14.11 11.50 3.37
N SER A 103 14.70 12.37 2.53
CA SER A 103 14.17 12.64 1.19
C SER A 103 14.04 11.39 0.34
N SER A 104 15.07 10.53 0.34
CA SER A 104 15.05 9.27 -0.39
C SER A 104 14.02 8.30 0.19
N GLY A 105 13.99 8.14 1.51
CA GLY A 105 13.07 7.23 2.19
C GLY A 105 11.60 7.60 1.96
N PHE A 106 11.25 8.88 2.14
CA PHE A 106 9.89 9.36 1.92
C PHE A 106 9.49 9.31 0.43
N THR A 107 10.41 9.64 -0.48
CA THR A 107 10.15 9.54 -1.93
C THR A 107 9.81 8.12 -2.34
N LEU A 108 10.58 7.13 -1.85
CA LEU A 108 10.39 5.72 -2.21
C LEU A 108 9.07 5.14 -1.71
N SER A 109 8.59 5.53 -0.51
CA SER A 109 7.33 5.02 0.02
C SER A 109 6.08 5.63 -0.61
N ARG A 110 6.22 6.76 -1.31
CA ARG A 110 5.10 7.40 -2.01
C ARG A 110 4.49 6.44 -3.03
N LYS A 111 5.30 5.79 -3.86
CA LYS A 111 4.81 4.89 -4.92
C LYS A 111 3.96 3.73 -4.37
N PRO A 112 4.43 2.90 -3.42
CA PRO A 112 3.64 1.78 -2.91
C PRO A 112 2.33 2.26 -2.27
N ILE A 113 2.40 3.27 -1.41
CA ILE A 113 1.24 3.69 -0.62
C ILE A 113 0.27 4.58 -1.41
N GLN A 114 0.75 5.51 -2.25
CA GLN A 114 -0.11 6.43 -3.01
C GLN A 114 -0.62 5.81 -4.31
N ASP A 115 0.24 5.13 -5.07
CA ASP A 115 -0.10 4.65 -6.41
C ASP A 115 -0.42 3.15 -6.43
N THR A 116 0.48 2.30 -5.95
CA THR A 116 0.30 0.84 -6.07
C THR A 116 -0.91 0.35 -5.26
N LEU A 117 -1.11 0.89 -4.05
CA LEU A 117 -2.28 0.57 -3.23
C LEU A 117 -3.60 0.95 -3.90
N PHE A 118 -3.65 2.06 -4.67
CA PHE A 118 -4.83 2.45 -5.44
C PHE A 118 -5.26 1.36 -6.40
N TYR A 119 -4.29 0.75 -7.08
CA TYR A 119 -4.58 -0.30 -8.03
C TYR A 119 -5.03 -1.60 -7.36
N PHE A 120 -4.48 -1.94 -6.18
CA PHE A 120 -5.02 -3.05 -5.39
C PHE A 120 -6.47 -2.79 -4.96
N GLU A 121 -6.81 -1.56 -4.57
CA GLU A 121 -8.19 -1.17 -4.25
C GLU A 121 -9.12 -1.36 -5.46
N GLN A 122 -8.70 -0.96 -6.67
CA GLN A 122 -9.52 -1.16 -7.88
C GLN A 122 -9.68 -2.65 -8.24
N LEU A 123 -8.60 -3.42 -8.17
CA LEU A 123 -8.63 -4.87 -8.41
C LEU A 123 -9.52 -5.59 -7.39
N LEU A 124 -9.56 -5.11 -6.15
CA LEU A 124 -10.41 -5.68 -5.11
C LEU A 124 -11.91 -5.43 -5.37
N ILE A 125 -12.25 -4.28 -5.95
CA ILE A 125 -13.63 -3.89 -6.27
C ILE A 125 -14.13 -4.69 -7.48
N ASP A 126 -13.39 -4.64 -8.59
CA ASP A 126 -13.71 -5.36 -9.82
C ASP A 126 -12.46 -5.55 -10.67
N HIS A 127 -11.78 -6.70 -10.52
CA HIS A 127 -10.56 -6.99 -11.26
C HIS A 127 -10.81 -7.21 -12.75
N ILE A 128 -12.02 -7.60 -13.19
CA ILE A 128 -12.31 -7.84 -14.62
C ILE A 128 -12.44 -6.51 -15.34
N SER A 129 -13.33 -5.64 -14.88
CA SER A 129 -13.55 -4.34 -15.52
C SER A 129 -12.28 -3.50 -15.47
N PHE A 130 -11.62 -3.45 -14.31
CA PHE A 130 -10.39 -2.68 -14.17
C PHE A 130 -9.27 -3.18 -15.08
N THR A 131 -9.07 -4.51 -15.19
CA THR A 131 -8.04 -5.07 -16.08
C THR A 131 -8.34 -4.77 -17.55
N ARG A 132 -9.61 -4.81 -17.96
CA ARG A 132 -10.02 -4.45 -19.32
C ARG A 132 -9.70 -2.98 -19.61
N ASP A 133 -10.03 -2.07 -18.70
CA ASP A 133 -9.75 -0.64 -18.88
C ASP A 133 -8.25 -0.36 -18.97
N LEU A 134 -7.43 -1.03 -18.14
CA LEU A 134 -5.97 -0.92 -18.16
C LEU A 134 -5.40 -1.37 -19.51
N LEU A 135 -5.87 -2.51 -20.02
CA LEU A 135 -5.48 -3.04 -21.33
C LEU A 135 -5.88 -2.11 -22.47
N GLN A 136 -6.99 -1.38 -22.34
CA GLN A 136 -7.42 -0.39 -23.34
C GLN A 136 -6.70 0.96 -23.21
N GLY A 137 -5.69 1.07 -22.33
CA GLY A 137 -4.93 2.30 -22.13
C GLY A 137 -5.70 3.41 -21.43
N LYS A 138 -6.84 3.11 -20.78
CA LYS A 138 -7.61 4.07 -19.99
C LYS A 138 -6.91 4.29 -18.65
N VAL A 139 -5.81 5.04 -18.68
CA VAL A 139 -5.06 5.44 -17.50
C VAL A 139 -5.65 6.74 -16.97
N ILE A 140 -6.06 6.74 -15.70
CA ILE A 140 -6.57 7.93 -15.03
C ILE A 140 -5.44 8.68 -14.30
N SER A 141 -5.54 10.01 -14.29
CA SER A 141 -4.63 10.91 -13.56
C SER A 141 -4.69 10.70 -12.04
N ILE A 142 -3.70 11.21 -11.31
CA ILE A 142 -3.66 11.12 -9.84
C ILE A 142 -4.89 11.81 -9.21
N GLU A 143 -5.29 12.95 -9.74
CA GLU A 143 -6.47 13.70 -9.30
C GLU A 143 -7.76 12.91 -9.52
N GLU A 144 -7.86 12.18 -10.64
CA GLU A 144 -8.98 11.29 -10.92
C GLU A 144 -8.95 10.05 -10.03
N LYS A 145 -7.77 9.48 -9.72
CA LYS A 145 -7.63 8.39 -8.74
C LYS A 145 -8.21 8.79 -7.38
N HIS A 146 -7.90 9.99 -6.91
CA HIS A 146 -8.38 10.49 -5.62
C HIS A 146 -9.91 10.60 -5.60
N LYS A 147 -10.50 11.24 -6.63
CA LYS A 147 -11.97 11.37 -6.75
C LYS A 147 -12.65 10.01 -6.83
N LEU A 148 -12.09 9.09 -7.63
CA LEU A 148 -12.63 7.76 -7.81
C LEU A 148 -12.61 6.94 -6.52
N LEU A 149 -11.51 7.00 -5.76
CA LEU A 149 -11.41 6.31 -4.47
C LEU A 149 -12.42 6.84 -3.47
N ILE A 150 -12.55 8.17 -3.35
CA ILE A 150 -13.52 8.79 -2.43
C ILE A 150 -14.94 8.28 -2.75
N ASN A 151 -15.28 8.21 -4.05
CA ASN A 151 -16.58 7.73 -4.50
C ASN A 151 -16.78 6.23 -4.24
N LYS A 152 -15.71 5.41 -4.36
CA LYS A 152 -15.75 3.95 -4.19
C LYS A 152 -15.36 3.46 -2.79
N ARG A 153 -15.18 4.36 -1.83
CA ARG A 153 -14.84 4.05 -0.42
C ARG A 153 -15.75 2.97 0.17
N ASN A 154 -17.05 3.09 -0.06
CA ASN A 154 -18.03 2.16 0.48
C ASN A 154 -17.90 0.76 -0.12
N ASP A 155 -17.50 0.66 -1.39
CA ASP A 155 -17.25 -0.62 -2.06
C ASP A 155 -16.02 -1.30 -1.47
N VAL A 156 -14.94 -0.54 -1.27
CA VAL A 156 -13.73 -1.05 -0.58
C VAL A 156 -14.07 -1.56 0.81
N LEU A 157 -14.80 -0.77 1.60
CA LEU A 157 -15.30 -1.16 2.92
C LEU A 157 -16.11 -2.44 2.88
N SER A 158 -17.08 -2.51 1.97
CA SER A 158 -17.97 -3.66 1.84
C SER A 158 -17.20 -4.94 1.58
N ASN A 159 -16.10 -4.86 0.83
CA ASN A 159 -15.23 -5.99 0.54
C ASN A 159 -14.38 -6.37 1.74
N ILE A 160 -13.71 -5.41 2.40
CA ILE A 160 -12.93 -5.70 3.62
C ILE A 160 -13.82 -6.35 4.70
N LYS A 161 -15.04 -5.83 4.91
CA LYS A 161 -15.97 -6.32 5.94
C LYS A 161 -16.36 -7.80 5.77
N LYS A 162 -16.31 -8.36 4.56
CA LYS A 162 -16.64 -9.79 4.30
C LYS A 162 -15.70 -10.76 5.01
N MET A 163 -14.50 -10.33 5.40
CA MET A 163 -13.54 -11.16 6.13
C MET A 163 -13.77 -11.23 7.64
N ASN A 164 -14.89 -10.69 8.17
CA ASN A 164 -15.08 -10.49 9.62
C ASN A 164 -13.93 -9.69 10.28
N THR A 165 -13.32 -8.79 9.51
CA THR A 165 -12.33 -7.80 9.97
C THR A 165 -13.00 -6.49 10.41
N THR A 166 -14.34 -6.48 10.49
CA THR A 166 -15.19 -5.33 10.85
C THR A 166 -14.80 -4.65 12.16
N SER A 167 -14.21 -5.37 13.11
CA SER A 167 -13.71 -4.78 14.36
C SER A 167 -12.44 -3.93 14.20
N PHE A 168 -11.74 -4.02 13.06
CA PHE A 168 -10.43 -3.37 12.84
C PHE A 168 -10.49 -2.22 11.84
N MET A 169 -11.44 -2.26 10.90
CA MET A 169 -11.60 -1.27 9.83
C MET A 169 -13.02 -0.71 9.80
N ASN A 170 -13.21 0.45 10.42
CA ASN A 170 -14.47 1.17 10.47
C ASN A 170 -14.45 2.40 9.52
N ASN A 171 -15.58 3.08 9.41
CA ASN A 171 -15.73 4.23 8.53
C ASN A 171 -14.79 5.39 8.90
N GLU A 172 -14.57 5.62 10.19
CA GLU A 172 -13.73 6.69 10.73
C GLU A 172 -12.25 6.45 10.41
N LYS A 173 -11.75 5.24 10.65
CA LYS A 173 -10.37 4.84 10.35
C LYS A 173 -10.07 4.96 8.86
N ILE A 174 -11.04 4.66 8.00
CA ILE A 174 -10.88 4.89 6.56
C ILE A 174 -10.84 6.36 6.21
N GLU A 175 -11.66 7.21 6.83
CA GLU A 175 -11.53 8.66 6.63
C GLU A 175 -10.14 9.15 7.04
N GLN A 176 -9.62 8.64 8.15
CA GLN A 176 -8.27 8.94 8.60
C GLN A 176 -7.21 8.48 7.59
N ILE A 177 -7.29 7.26 7.06
CA ILE A 177 -6.41 6.74 6.00
C ILE A 177 -6.41 7.66 4.77
N TYR A 178 -7.59 8.11 4.34
CA TYR A 178 -7.72 9.01 3.20
C TYR A 178 -7.10 10.38 3.49
N LYS A 179 -7.31 10.93 4.69
CA LYS A 179 -6.66 12.18 5.12
C LYS A 179 -5.15 12.04 5.14
N ILE A 180 -4.62 10.98 5.74
CA ILE A 180 -3.17 10.67 5.81
C ILE A 180 -2.56 10.60 4.40
N ARG A 181 -3.26 9.97 3.46
CA ARG A 181 -2.74 9.66 2.12
C ARG A 181 -2.90 10.81 1.12
N PHE A 182 -3.95 11.62 1.22
CA PHE A 182 -4.34 12.54 0.14
C PHE A 182 -4.61 13.97 0.56
N ASP A 183 -4.88 14.24 1.84
CA ASP A 183 -5.20 15.60 2.27
C ASP A 183 -3.92 16.44 2.34
N ASN A 184 -3.86 17.46 1.48
CA ASN A 184 -2.78 18.44 1.42
C ASN A 184 -2.70 19.33 2.66
N ASN A 185 -3.78 19.43 3.43
CA ASN A 185 -3.89 20.27 4.62
C ASN A 185 -3.73 19.48 5.93
N TYR A 186 -3.64 18.16 5.86
CA TYR A 186 -3.44 17.33 7.04
C TYR A 186 -1.96 17.37 7.46
N LEU A 187 -1.65 18.27 8.40
CA LEU A 187 -0.32 18.43 8.97
C LEU A 187 0.16 17.10 9.56
N GLY A 188 1.37 16.69 9.16
CA GLY A 188 1.95 15.41 9.56
C GLY A 188 1.38 14.20 8.81
N GLY A 189 0.53 14.35 7.80
CA GLY A 189 0.14 13.27 6.90
C GLY A 189 1.30 12.74 6.06
N LEU A 190 1.15 11.55 5.46
CA LEU A 190 2.19 11.01 4.57
C LEU A 190 2.42 11.87 3.33
N ASN A 191 1.36 12.47 2.81
CA ASN A 191 1.46 13.37 1.67
C ASN A 191 2.36 14.59 1.96
N PHE A 192 2.36 15.12 3.19
CA PHE A 192 3.32 16.16 3.60
C PHE A 192 4.77 15.68 3.41
N PHE A 193 5.11 14.51 3.95
CA PHE A 193 6.46 13.94 3.86
C PHE A 193 6.87 13.64 2.42
N TRP A 194 5.93 13.14 1.61
CA TRP A 194 6.19 12.87 0.19
C TRP A 194 6.44 14.13 -0.62
N GLN A 195 5.65 15.19 -0.42
CA GLN A 195 5.87 16.46 -1.13
C GLN A 195 7.24 17.06 -0.75
N LYS A 196 7.56 17.07 0.55
CA LYS A 196 8.84 17.55 1.07
C LYS A 196 10.04 16.70 0.64
N GLY A 197 9.85 15.38 0.50
CA GLY A 197 10.92 14.45 0.11
C GLY A 197 11.23 14.49 -1.39
N ASN A 198 10.21 14.72 -2.22
CA ASN A 198 10.36 14.75 -3.69
C ASN A 198 10.91 16.09 -4.22
N HIS A 199 10.76 17.17 -3.46
CA HIS A 199 11.05 18.52 -3.93
C HIS A 199 12.07 19.22 -3.03
N LEU A 200 13.03 19.92 -3.62
CA LEU A 200 13.93 20.82 -2.88
C LEU A 200 13.17 22.05 -2.36
N PHE A 201 12.24 22.55 -3.18
CA PHE A 201 11.33 23.65 -2.83
C PHE A 201 9.89 23.23 -3.10
N THR A 202 9.05 23.38 -2.10
CA THR A 202 7.61 23.15 -2.14
C THR A 202 6.90 24.49 -2.13
N THR A 203 6.25 24.85 -3.24
CA THR A 203 5.62 26.17 -3.43
C THR A 203 4.09 26.12 -3.50
N ARG A 204 3.52 24.93 -3.65
CA ARG A 204 2.08 24.68 -3.69
C ARG A 204 1.63 24.15 -2.33
N GLY A 205 0.52 24.65 -1.81
CA GLY A 205 -0.05 24.22 -0.52
C GLY A 205 0.60 24.91 0.68
N ASP A 206 -0.17 25.71 1.41
CA ASP A 206 0.34 26.53 2.52
C ASP A 206 0.85 25.66 3.69
N ALA A 207 0.26 24.48 3.91
CA ALA A 207 0.61 23.58 5.01
C ALA A 207 1.99 22.90 4.86
N TYR A 208 2.54 22.81 3.65
CA TYR A 208 3.83 22.17 3.39
C TYR A 208 4.76 23.03 2.53
N LYS A 209 4.49 24.33 2.45
CA LYS A 209 5.38 25.28 1.76
C LYS A 209 6.76 25.27 2.41
N THR A 210 7.82 25.38 1.60
CA THR A 210 9.18 25.51 2.12
C THR A 210 9.31 26.84 2.85
N VAL A 211 9.82 26.79 4.09
CA VAL A 211 10.04 28.00 4.89
C VAL A 211 11.17 28.84 4.29
N ARG A 212 11.22 30.13 4.63
CA ARG A 212 12.22 31.04 4.09
C ARG A 212 13.63 30.55 4.46
N ALA A 213 14.53 30.54 3.47
CA ALA A 213 15.92 30.11 3.61
C ALA A 213 16.12 28.64 4.00
N ASP A 214 15.19 27.77 3.60
CA ASP A 214 15.27 26.32 3.78
C ASP A 214 15.17 25.58 2.42
N MET A 215 15.66 24.35 2.36
CA MET A 215 15.57 23.42 1.22
C MET A 215 14.96 22.10 1.69
N ASN A 216 13.86 22.18 2.44
CA ASN A 216 13.20 21.03 3.06
C ASN A 216 14.20 20.20 3.88
N PHE A 217 14.31 18.89 3.67
CA PHE A 217 15.13 18.03 4.54
C PHE A 217 16.64 18.19 4.38
N VAL A 218 17.12 19.08 3.51
CA VAL A 218 18.57 19.28 3.28
C VAL A 218 19.28 19.83 4.52
N PHE A 219 18.62 20.70 5.29
CA PHE A 219 19.20 21.36 6.47
C PHE A 219 18.61 20.85 7.79
N SER A 220 17.86 19.75 7.77
CA SER A 220 17.30 19.14 8.99
C SER A 220 18.42 18.76 9.95
N MET A 221 18.25 19.13 11.22
CA MET A 221 19.09 18.63 12.31
C MET A 221 18.53 17.31 12.84
N LYS A 222 19.35 16.56 13.59
CA LYS A 222 18.96 15.24 14.11
C LYS A 222 17.65 15.27 14.90
N GLU A 223 17.44 16.32 15.68
CA GLU A 223 16.23 16.54 16.48
C GLU A 223 14.99 16.69 15.57
N ASP A 224 15.13 17.42 14.46
CA ASP A 224 14.06 17.55 13.45
C ASP A 224 13.77 16.21 12.78
N GLU A 225 14.84 15.46 12.44
CA GLU A 225 14.71 14.14 11.83
C GLU A 225 13.97 13.15 12.74
N ASP A 226 14.25 13.15 14.04
CA ASP A 226 13.56 12.28 15.00
C ASP A 226 12.05 12.57 15.03
N VAL A 227 11.66 13.84 15.04
CA VAL A 227 10.25 14.26 14.98
C VAL A 227 9.60 13.84 13.66
N TYR A 228 10.28 14.06 12.53
CA TYR A 228 9.77 13.65 11.22
C TYR A 228 9.59 12.14 11.11
N LEU A 229 10.57 11.36 11.58
CA LEU A 229 10.52 9.90 11.55
C LEU A 229 9.41 9.38 12.45
N GLU A 230 9.24 9.92 13.66
CA GLU A 230 8.17 9.48 14.57
C GLU A 230 6.79 9.68 13.95
N ALA A 231 6.51 10.91 13.47
CA ALA A 231 5.25 11.22 12.82
C ALA A 231 5.04 10.38 11.54
N TYR A 232 6.09 10.19 10.74
CA TYR A 232 6.01 9.40 9.52
C TYR A 232 5.70 7.92 9.81
N TYR A 233 6.46 7.27 10.70
CA TYR A 233 6.26 5.84 11.00
C TYR A 233 4.92 5.59 11.70
N HIS A 234 4.42 6.53 12.49
CA HIS A 234 3.09 6.45 13.08
C HIS A 234 1.99 6.47 12.01
N ASN A 235 2.06 7.38 11.04
CA ASN A 235 1.09 7.40 9.94
C ASN A 235 1.24 6.22 8.99
N LEU A 236 2.47 5.78 8.76
CA LEU A 236 2.77 4.62 7.93
C LEU A 236 2.18 3.34 8.52
N TYR A 237 2.16 3.20 9.85
CA TYR A 237 1.54 2.06 10.53
C TYR A 237 0.08 1.86 10.08
N TYR A 238 -0.74 2.90 10.13
CA TYR A 238 -2.14 2.82 9.69
C TYR A 238 -2.25 2.46 8.21
N MET A 239 -1.31 2.94 7.39
CA MET A 239 -1.28 2.61 5.96
C MET A 239 -0.86 1.18 5.69
N LEU A 240 0.08 0.61 6.45
CA LEU A 240 0.49 -0.78 6.29
C LEU A 240 -0.60 -1.72 6.80
N GLU A 241 -1.22 -1.41 7.94
CA GLU A 241 -2.38 -2.15 8.43
C GLU A 241 -3.51 -2.17 7.38
N TYR A 242 -3.82 -1.01 6.81
CA TYR A 242 -4.82 -0.92 5.74
C TYR A 242 -4.41 -1.72 4.50
N SER A 243 -3.16 -1.58 4.06
CA SER A 243 -2.61 -2.31 2.92
C SER A 243 -2.69 -3.82 3.13
N MET A 244 -2.42 -4.30 4.35
CA MET A 244 -2.57 -5.70 4.72
C MET A 244 -4.00 -6.19 4.52
N PHE A 245 -5.01 -5.45 4.97
CA PHE A 245 -6.40 -5.86 4.79
C PHE A 245 -6.82 -5.87 3.32
N ILE A 246 -6.41 -4.86 2.54
CA ILE A 246 -6.67 -4.82 1.09
C ILE A 246 -6.03 -6.02 0.39
N LEU A 247 -4.74 -6.24 0.64
CA LEU A 247 -3.97 -7.29 -0.01
C LEU A 247 -4.43 -8.68 0.42
N LEU A 248 -4.74 -8.88 1.70
CA LEU A 248 -5.25 -10.15 2.18
C LEU A 248 -6.60 -10.48 1.52
N GLU A 249 -7.56 -9.55 1.50
CA GLU A 249 -8.85 -9.79 0.85
C GLU A 249 -8.69 -10.03 -0.66
N LEU A 250 -7.91 -9.19 -1.34
CA LEU A 250 -7.64 -9.33 -2.77
C LEU A 250 -7.03 -10.70 -3.07
N THR A 251 -5.98 -11.07 -2.33
CA THR A 251 -5.29 -12.33 -2.57
C THR A 251 -6.11 -13.55 -2.15
N THR A 252 -6.94 -13.47 -1.11
CA THR A 252 -7.89 -14.54 -0.72
C THR A 252 -8.96 -14.78 -1.78
N LYS A 253 -9.42 -13.73 -2.47
CA LYS A 253 -10.35 -13.88 -3.61
C LYS A 253 -9.69 -14.51 -4.82
N THR A 254 -8.43 -14.16 -5.07
CA THR A 254 -7.73 -14.50 -6.31
C THR A 254 -6.92 -15.81 -6.23
N PHE A 255 -6.38 -16.15 -5.06
CA PHE A 255 -5.43 -17.22 -4.81
C PHE A 255 -5.95 -18.21 -3.76
N SER A 256 -6.10 -19.46 -4.18
CA SER A 256 -6.71 -20.54 -3.41
C SER A 256 -5.88 -20.98 -2.21
N ILE A 257 -4.54 -20.94 -2.30
CA ILE A 257 -3.63 -21.30 -1.22
C ILE A 257 -3.63 -20.19 -0.17
N VAL A 258 -3.65 -18.92 -0.58
CA VAL A 258 -3.79 -17.79 0.36
C VAL A 258 -5.11 -17.90 1.13
N ARG A 259 -6.21 -18.25 0.44
CA ARG A 259 -7.52 -18.48 1.07
C ARG A 259 -7.45 -19.50 2.21
N LYS A 260 -6.70 -20.59 2.06
CA LYS A 260 -6.54 -21.62 3.10
C LYS A 260 -5.80 -21.12 4.34
N ASN A 261 -4.91 -20.14 4.19
CA ASN A 261 -4.09 -19.58 5.26
C ASN A 261 -4.64 -18.25 5.82
N THR A 262 -5.80 -17.80 5.34
CA THR A 262 -6.34 -16.47 5.64
C THR A 262 -6.59 -16.25 7.13
N SER A 263 -7.10 -17.26 7.85
CA SER A 263 -7.36 -17.16 9.29
C SER A 263 -6.09 -16.91 10.10
N GLU A 264 -4.97 -17.54 9.73
CA GLU A 264 -3.67 -17.33 10.36
C GLU A 264 -3.18 -15.89 10.16
N PHE A 265 -3.27 -15.37 8.93
CA PHE A 265 -2.89 -13.99 8.63
C PHE A 265 -3.75 -12.97 9.39
N ILE A 266 -5.07 -13.21 9.49
CA ILE A 266 -5.95 -12.37 10.29
C ILE A 266 -5.48 -12.34 11.74
N GLU A 267 -5.15 -13.49 12.33
CA GLU A 267 -4.72 -13.55 13.73
C GLU A 267 -3.37 -12.85 13.97
N LYS A 268 -2.44 -13.00 13.03
CA LYS A 268 -1.16 -12.26 12.99
C LYS A 268 -1.39 -10.74 12.98
N VAL A 269 -2.26 -10.24 12.10
CA VAL A 269 -2.61 -8.82 12.02
C VAL A 269 -3.31 -8.34 13.31
N ARG A 270 -4.21 -9.14 13.90
CA ARG A 270 -4.88 -8.83 15.16
C ARG A 270 -3.89 -8.63 16.30
N LYS A 271 -2.90 -9.50 16.40
CA LYS A 271 -1.86 -9.41 17.42
C LYS A 271 -1.10 -8.08 17.32
N ILE A 272 -0.60 -7.72 16.14
CA ILE A 272 0.10 -6.45 15.93
C ILE A 272 -0.82 -5.25 16.22
N THR A 273 -2.09 -5.32 15.80
CA THR A 273 -3.05 -4.24 16.03
C THR A 273 -3.30 -4.01 17.51
N LYS A 274 -3.42 -5.10 18.29
CA LYS A 274 -3.53 -5.03 19.74
C LYS A 274 -2.27 -4.44 20.38
N GLU A 275 -1.08 -4.88 19.96
CA GLU A 275 0.19 -4.33 20.44
C GLU A 275 0.29 -2.82 20.18
N HIS A 276 -0.12 -2.36 19.00
CA HIS A 276 -0.13 -0.93 18.67
C HIS A 276 -1.13 -0.14 19.52
N ASN A 277 -2.35 -0.65 19.71
CA ASN A 277 -3.35 0.02 20.55
C ASN A 277 -2.89 0.12 22.01
N GLU A 278 -2.25 -0.91 22.55
CA GLU A 278 -1.63 -0.87 23.87
C GLU A 278 -0.49 0.14 23.96
N TYR A 279 0.27 0.31 22.87
CA TYR A 279 1.28 1.35 22.72
C TYR A 279 0.65 2.75 22.72
N LEU A 280 -0.39 3.02 21.92
CA LEU A 280 -1.06 4.32 21.87
C LEU A 280 -1.61 4.72 23.24
N LEU A 281 -2.20 3.77 23.96
CA LEU A 281 -2.68 4.01 25.33
C LEU A 281 -1.55 4.36 26.32
N LYS A 282 -0.34 3.83 26.12
CA LYS A 282 0.84 4.20 26.93
C LYS A 282 1.38 5.57 26.53
N PHE A 283 1.40 5.88 25.23
CA PHE A 283 1.82 7.17 24.69
C PHE A 283 0.92 8.30 25.20
N ASP A 284 -0.41 8.15 25.08
CA ASP A 284 -1.37 9.15 25.57
C ASP A 284 -1.26 9.37 27.09
N LYS A 285 -1.00 8.31 27.86
CA LYS A 285 -0.77 8.41 29.31
C LYS A 285 0.54 9.12 29.64
N ALA A 286 1.61 8.88 28.88
CA ALA A 286 2.89 9.55 29.06
C ALA A 286 2.80 11.06 28.72
N ASN A 287 2.05 11.41 27.66
CA ASN A 287 1.85 12.80 27.25
C ASN A 287 0.84 13.55 28.12
N LYS A 288 -0.14 12.87 28.74
CA LYS A 288 -0.99 13.47 29.79
C LYS A 288 -0.23 13.81 31.07
N ILE A 289 0.95 13.24 31.30
CA ILE A 289 1.83 13.56 32.44
C ILE A 289 2.82 14.69 32.08
N GLY A 290 2.79 15.20 30.84
CA GLY A 290 3.69 16.24 30.32
C GLY A 290 2.97 17.40 29.64
N ILE A 291 1.92 17.95 30.25
CA ILE A 291 1.37 19.26 29.89
C ILE A 291 1.44 20.20 31.11
N VAL A 292 2.59 20.86 31.26
CA VAL A 292 2.75 22.30 31.49
C VAL A 292 3.82 22.78 30.54
#